data_AF-A0A316A2N4-F1
#
_entry.id   AF-A0A316A2N4-F1
#
_cell.length_a   1.000
_cell.length_b   1.000
_cell.length_c   1.000
_cell.angle_alpha   90.00
_cell.angle_beta   90.00
_cell.angle_gamma   90.00
#
_symmetry.space_group_name_H-M   'P 1'
#
loop_
_entity.id
_entity.type
_entity.pdbx_description
1 polymer ?
#
loop_
_entity_poly.entity_id
_entity_poly.type
_entity_poly.pdbx_seq_one_letter_code
_entity_poly.pdbx_strand_id
1 'polypeptide(L)'
;MISAGSAFERKPSLYKNKDEEDLRDMFLLFLETRYENTSGHGEAFNRKGKTDILLKYAPDGSNIFVAECKVWTGEIGLGAAIDQLLSYLTHRDSKTALMMFVRNKNFNPVLITAETAIKNHPNFLSFTPKTSTSSYGCMFSLPGNEMSKIQLEVMLFHFLD
;
A
#
# COMPACT_ATOMS: atom_id res chain seq x y z
N MET A 1 6.02 4.88 -6.75
CA MET A 1 4.70 5.16 -6.15
C MET A 1 4.62 6.55 -5.53
N ILE A 2 5.48 6.88 -4.56
CA ILE A 2 5.50 8.20 -3.88
C ILE A 2 5.43 9.38 -4.88
N SER A 3 6.34 9.44 -5.86
CA SER A 3 6.33 10.53 -6.87
C SER A 3 5.07 10.60 -7.72
N ALA A 4 4.43 9.46 -8.01
CA ALA A 4 3.18 9.41 -8.76
C ALA A 4 2.02 9.93 -7.90
N GLY A 5 1.92 9.49 -6.64
CA GLY A 5 0.91 9.97 -5.70
C GLY A 5 1.03 11.47 -5.44
N SER A 6 2.23 12.00 -5.20
CA SER A 6 2.43 13.45 -5.09
C SER A 6 2.06 14.23 -6.36
N ALA A 7 2.15 13.60 -7.54
CA ALA A 7 1.70 14.21 -8.79
C ALA A 7 0.16 14.20 -8.94
N PHE A 8 -0.51 13.21 -8.35
CA PHE A 8 -1.97 13.13 -8.25
C PHE A 8 -2.54 14.12 -7.25
N GLU A 9 -1.90 14.30 -6.08
CA GLU A 9 -2.33 15.29 -5.06
C GLU A 9 -2.49 16.70 -5.63
N ARG A 10 -1.64 17.07 -6.60
CA ARG A 10 -1.68 18.36 -7.32
C ARG A 10 -2.77 18.47 -8.38
N LYS A 11 -3.55 17.41 -8.65
CA LYS A 11 -4.59 17.36 -9.68
C LYS A 11 -5.90 16.82 -9.09
N PRO A 12 -6.70 17.67 -8.43
CA PRO A 12 -7.95 17.25 -7.79
C PRO A 12 -8.94 16.52 -8.72
N SER A 13 -8.94 16.84 -10.02
CA SER A 13 -9.77 16.15 -11.02
C SER A 13 -9.46 14.65 -11.16
N LEU A 14 -8.29 14.19 -10.71
CA LEU A 14 -7.91 12.77 -10.76
C LEU A 14 -8.42 11.96 -9.58
N TYR A 15 -8.72 12.59 -8.44
CA TYR A 15 -9.12 11.86 -7.22
C TYR A 15 -10.48 12.28 -6.64
N LYS A 16 -11.00 13.46 -6.96
CA LYS A 16 -12.34 13.87 -6.51
C LYS A 16 -13.41 12.95 -7.08
N ASN A 17 -14.36 12.56 -6.24
CA ASN A 17 -15.46 11.64 -6.58
C ASN A 17 -15.00 10.26 -7.08
N LYS A 18 -13.75 9.89 -6.82
CA LYS A 18 -13.20 8.57 -7.12
C LYS A 18 -13.32 7.67 -5.91
N ASP A 19 -13.68 6.41 -6.14
CA ASP A 19 -13.65 5.41 -5.08
C ASP A 19 -12.25 4.79 -4.94
N GLU A 20 -12.12 3.82 -4.05
CA GLU A 20 -10.85 3.13 -3.81
C GLU A 20 -10.34 2.36 -5.04
N GLU A 21 -11.26 1.79 -5.84
CA GLU A 21 -10.94 1.00 -7.03
C GLU A 21 -10.46 1.92 -8.18
N ASP A 22 -11.14 3.05 -8.39
CA ASP A 22 -10.72 4.09 -9.33
C ASP A 22 -9.28 4.57 -9.04
N LEU A 23 -8.97 4.85 -7.76
CA LEU A 23 -7.66 5.33 -7.34
C LEU A 23 -6.59 4.24 -7.50
N ARG A 24 -6.90 3.00 -7.13
CA ARG A 24 -6.05 1.82 -7.33
C ARG A 24 -5.69 1.66 -8.81
N ASP A 25 -6.65 1.75 -9.71
CA ASP A 25 -6.43 1.55 -11.16
C ASP A 25 -5.50 2.60 -11.76
N MET A 26 -5.60 3.85 -11.30
CA MET A 26 -4.62 4.87 -11.68
C MET A 26 -3.20 4.47 -11.29
N PHE A 27 -3.01 3.94 -10.09
CA PHE A 27 -1.70 3.51 -9.61
C PHE A 27 -1.20 2.23 -10.30
N LEU A 28 -2.09 1.31 -10.64
CA LEU A 28 -1.78 0.12 -11.44
C LEU A 28 -1.19 0.51 -12.80
N LEU A 29 -1.82 1.46 -13.52
CA LEU A 29 -1.31 1.97 -14.79
C LEU A 29 0.15 2.48 -14.67
N PHE A 30 0.47 3.19 -13.59
CA PHE A 30 1.83 3.65 -13.33
C PHE A 30 2.82 2.55 -12.97
N LEU A 31 2.36 1.42 -12.43
CA LEU A 31 3.19 0.28 -12.11
C LEU A 31 3.46 -0.58 -13.36
N GLU A 32 2.46 -0.79 -14.20
CA GLU A 32 2.59 -1.55 -15.45
C GLU A 32 3.64 -0.93 -16.38
N THR A 33 3.73 0.41 -16.44
CA THR A 33 4.78 1.10 -17.20
C THR A 33 6.21 0.90 -16.66
N ARG A 34 6.37 0.45 -15.41
CA ARG A 34 7.67 0.29 -14.75
C ARG A 34 8.20 -1.13 -14.75
N TYR A 35 7.35 -2.12 -15.01
CA TYR A 35 7.73 -3.51 -14.96
C TYR A 35 7.54 -4.18 -16.33
N GLU A 36 8.62 -4.23 -17.11
CA GLU A 36 8.68 -5.02 -18.34
C GLU A 36 8.44 -6.51 -18.03
N ASN A 37 7.73 -7.22 -18.90
CA ASN A 37 7.41 -8.65 -18.77
C ASN A 37 6.57 -9.04 -17.54
N THR A 38 5.72 -8.13 -17.05
CA THR A 38 4.65 -8.45 -16.10
C THR A 38 3.34 -8.73 -16.82
N SER A 39 2.53 -9.64 -16.28
CA SER A 39 1.19 -9.95 -16.79
C SER A 39 0.16 -8.86 -16.40
N GLY A 40 0.47 -7.60 -16.72
CA GLY A 40 -0.37 -6.43 -16.42
C GLY A 40 -1.47 -6.17 -17.46
N HIS A 41 -2.16 -7.19 -17.98
CA HIS A 41 -3.26 -7.01 -18.94
C HIS A 41 -4.58 -7.67 -18.50
N GLY A 42 -4.71 -8.06 -17.22
CA GLY A 42 -5.98 -8.57 -16.68
C GLY A 42 -5.85 -9.57 -15.52
N GLU A 43 -4.65 -10.08 -15.23
CA GLU A 43 -4.40 -11.05 -14.15
C GLU A 43 -3.80 -10.43 -12.88
N ALA A 44 -3.56 -9.11 -12.87
CA ALA A 44 -3.04 -8.38 -11.72
C ALA A 44 -4.04 -8.24 -10.54
N PHE A 45 -5.26 -8.75 -10.73
CA PHE A 45 -6.34 -8.71 -9.75
C PHE A 45 -6.51 -10.07 -9.10
N ASN A 46 -6.30 -10.13 -7.79
CA ASN A 46 -6.72 -11.26 -7.01
C ASN A 46 -8.25 -11.19 -6.86
N ARG A 47 -9.00 -12.07 -7.54
CA ARG A 47 -10.48 -12.10 -7.54
C ARG A 47 -11.14 -12.23 -6.13
N LYS A 48 -10.36 -12.36 -5.05
CA LYS A 48 -10.83 -12.49 -3.66
C LYS A 48 -10.83 -11.18 -2.85
N GLY A 49 -10.02 -10.19 -3.22
CA GLY A 49 -9.95 -8.89 -2.55
C GLY A 49 -10.09 -7.81 -3.61
N LYS A 50 -11.17 -7.01 -3.53
CA LYS A 50 -11.48 -6.00 -4.56
C LYS A 50 -10.41 -4.91 -4.66
N THR A 51 -9.42 -4.82 -3.78
CA THR A 51 -8.63 -3.60 -3.57
C THR A 51 -7.11 -3.83 -3.62
N ASP A 52 -6.71 -5.04 -4.04
CA ASP A 52 -5.33 -5.50 -3.98
C ASP A 52 -4.67 -5.35 -5.36
N ILE A 53 -3.44 -4.85 -5.40
CA ILE A 53 -2.55 -4.86 -6.57
C ILE A 53 -1.59 -6.03 -6.41
N LEU A 54 -1.64 -7.00 -7.32
CA LEU A 54 -0.72 -8.14 -7.34
C LEU A 54 -0.01 -8.22 -8.69
N LEU A 55 1.27 -7.85 -8.75
CA LEU A 55 2.07 -7.98 -9.95
C LEU A 55 2.88 -9.26 -9.92
N LYS A 56 2.77 -10.04 -11.00
CA LYS A 56 3.49 -11.31 -11.17
C LYS A 56 4.50 -11.24 -12.30
N TYR A 57 5.59 -11.97 -12.12
CA TYR A 57 6.56 -12.20 -13.18
C TYR A 57 5.97 -13.19 -14.18
N ALA A 58 5.79 -12.77 -15.44
CA ALA A 58 5.12 -13.61 -16.43
C ALA A 58 5.81 -14.97 -16.68
N PRO A 59 7.16 -15.08 -16.66
CA PRO A 59 7.84 -16.34 -16.91
C PRO A 59 7.60 -17.47 -15.88
N ASP A 60 7.41 -17.14 -14.60
CA ASP A 60 7.29 -18.17 -13.54
C ASP A 60 6.11 -17.97 -12.56
N GLY A 61 5.36 -16.88 -12.72
CA GLY A 61 4.19 -16.57 -11.90
C GLY A 61 4.52 -16.09 -10.48
N SER A 62 5.78 -15.81 -10.16
CA SER A 62 6.19 -15.30 -8.84
C SER A 62 5.69 -13.89 -8.58
N ASN A 63 5.37 -13.58 -7.32
CA ASN A 63 4.92 -12.25 -6.92
C ASN A 63 6.11 -11.28 -6.90
N ILE A 64 6.05 -10.25 -7.74
CA ILE A 64 7.06 -9.18 -7.79
C ILE A 64 6.69 -8.04 -6.86
N PHE A 65 5.39 -7.75 -6.76
CA PHE A 65 4.89 -6.63 -5.99
C PHE A 65 3.48 -6.92 -5.50
N VAL A 66 3.24 -6.61 -4.24
CA VAL A 66 1.95 -6.76 -3.60
C VAL A 66 1.59 -5.44 -2.94
N ALA A 67 0.42 -4.90 -3.20
CA ALA A 67 -0.05 -3.74 -2.48
C ALA A 67 -1.53 -3.79 -2.15
N GLU A 68 -1.86 -3.23 -0.98
CA GLU A 68 -3.24 -2.98 -0.57
C GLU A 68 -3.51 -1.47 -0.74
N CYS A 69 -4.67 -1.11 -1.29
CA CYS A 69 -5.16 0.26 -1.31
C CYS A 69 -6.32 0.38 -0.33
N LYS A 70 -6.35 1.44 0.49
CA LYS A 70 -7.45 1.74 1.42
C LYS A 70 -7.73 3.22 1.53
N VAL A 71 -9.00 3.59 1.67
CA VAL A 71 -9.36 4.92 2.19
C VAL A 71 -9.06 4.99 3.69
N TRP A 72 -8.41 6.07 4.12
CA TRP A 72 -8.12 6.31 5.53
C TRP A 72 -9.41 6.55 6.33
N THR A 73 -9.61 5.71 7.35
CA THR A 73 -10.74 5.81 8.29
C THR A 73 -10.29 5.94 9.75
N GLY A 74 -8.98 6.08 9.99
CA GLY A 74 -8.38 6.17 11.32
C GLY A 74 -7.41 5.03 11.63
N GLU A 75 -6.87 5.03 12.84
CA GLU A 75 -5.89 4.03 13.30
C GLU A 75 -6.41 2.59 13.27
N ILE A 76 -7.69 2.37 13.61
CA ILE A 76 -8.32 1.04 13.57
C ILE A 76 -8.37 0.53 12.13
N GLY A 77 -8.76 1.39 11.19
CA GLY A 77 -8.79 1.04 9.76
C GLY A 77 -7.41 0.76 9.19
N LEU A 78 -6.40 1.53 9.60
CA LEU A 78 -5.01 1.28 9.24
C LEU A 78 -4.52 -0.08 9.78
N GLY A 79 -4.78 -0.39 11.05
CA GLY A 79 -4.42 -1.69 11.64
C GLY A 79 -5.06 -2.85 10.89
N ALA A 80 -6.37 -2.77 10.63
CA ALA A 80 -7.10 -3.80 9.88
C ALA A 80 -6.55 -3.97 8.44
N ALA A 81 -6.10 -2.89 7.80
CA ALA A 81 -5.48 -2.96 6.48
C ALA A 81 -4.11 -3.64 6.51
N ILE A 82 -3.31 -3.40 7.55
CA ILE A 82 -2.04 -4.11 7.77
C ILE A 82 -2.31 -5.60 8.02
N ASP A 83 -3.26 -5.94 8.89
CA ASP A 83 -3.66 -7.34 9.15
C ASP A 83 -4.11 -8.05 7.87
N GLN A 84 -4.96 -7.40 7.08
CA GLN A 84 -5.44 -7.92 5.80
C GLN A 84 -4.25 -8.22 4.88
N LEU A 85 -3.36 -7.23 4.69
CA LEU A 85 -2.19 -7.36 3.83
C LEU A 85 -1.25 -8.49 4.29
N LEU A 86 -0.94 -8.57 5.59
CA LEU A 86 -0.08 -9.62 6.14
C LEU A 86 -0.69 -11.03 6.01
N SER A 87 -2.03 -11.16 5.98
CA SER A 87 -2.72 -12.46 5.96
C SER A 87 -2.50 -13.28 4.68
N TYR A 88 -2.19 -12.64 3.56
CA TYR A 88 -1.99 -13.29 2.27
C TYR A 88 -0.55 -13.22 1.76
N LEU A 89 0.36 -12.59 2.51
CA LEU A 89 1.78 -12.56 2.19
C LEU A 89 2.49 -13.84 2.62
N THR A 90 3.57 -14.13 1.91
CA THR A 90 4.47 -15.25 2.12
C THR A 90 5.89 -14.75 2.28
N HIS A 91 6.77 -15.57 2.84
CA HIS A 91 8.20 -15.26 2.97
C HIS A 91 8.93 -15.00 1.64
N ARG A 92 8.29 -15.28 0.50
CA ARG A 92 8.83 -15.02 -0.85
C ARG A 92 8.50 -13.63 -1.36
N ASP A 93 7.53 -12.95 -0.76
CA ASP A 93 7.13 -11.61 -1.16
C ASP A 93 8.18 -10.61 -0.68
N SER A 94 8.75 -9.86 -1.62
CA SER A 94 9.92 -8.99 -1.37
C SER A 94 9.64 -7.49 -1.49
N LYS A 95 8.50 -7.11 -2.10
CA LYS A 95 8.10 -5.71 -2.26
C LYS A 95 6.62 -5.56 -1.94
N THR A 96 6.35 -5.02 -0.77
CA THR A 96 4.99 -4.87 -0.26
C THR A 96 4.70 -3.40 0.05
N ALA A 97 3.52 -2.91 -0.33
CA ALA A 97 3.07 -1.57 0.00
C ALA A 97 1.64 -1.53 0.55
N LEU A 98 1.36 -0.60 1.45
CA LEU A 98 0.01 -0.24 1.86
C LEU A 98 -0.20 1.23 1.51
N MET A 99 -1.22 1.52 0.72
CA MET A 99 -1.50 2.86 0.22
C MET A 99 -2.80 3.37 0.83
N MET A 100 -2.68 4.42 1.64
CA MET A 100 -3.77 5.05 2.36
C MET A 100 -4.17 6.35 1.68
N PHE A 101 -5.42 6.43 1.22
CA PHE A 101 -6.00 7.63 0.62
C PHE A 101 -6.68 8.48 1.70
N VAL A 102 -6.09 9.63 2.02
CA VAL A 102 -6.51 10.50 3.12
C VAL A 102 -7.34 11.66 2.59
N ARG A 103 -8.61 11.72 3.00
CA ARG A 103 -9.56 12.79 2.66
C ARG A 103 -9.69 13.87 3.74
N ASN A 104 -8.99 13.70 4.86
CA ASN A 104 -9.03 14.65 5.98
C ASN A 104 -8.53 16.04 5.55
N LYS A 105 -9.19 17.11 6.03
CA LYS A 105 -8.73 18.49 5.78
C LYS A 105 -7.32 18.73 6.30
N ASN A 106 -7.00 18.20 7.49
CA ASN A 106 -5.69 18.34 8.12
C ASN A 106 -4.90 17.04 7.99
N PHE A 107 -3.78 17.09 7.28
CA PHE A 107 -2.97 15.91 6.99
C PHE A 107 -1.95 15.57 8.09
N ASN A 108 -1.31 16.58 8.69
CA ASN A 108 -0.29 16.36 9.72
C ASN A 108 -0.76 15.51 10.93
N PRO A 109 -1.97 15.73 11.49
CA PRO A 109 -2.47 14.85 12.55
C PRO A 109 -2.61 13.40 12.10
N VAL A 110 -3.02 13.17 10.84
CA VAL A 110 -3.13 11.83 10.26
C VAL A 110 -1.77 11.14 10.19
N LEU A 111 -0.71 11.85 9.79
CA LEU A 111 0.66 11.32 9.78
C LEU A 111 1.11 10.88 11.18
N ILE A 112 0.85 11.68 12.21
CA ILE A 112 1.22 11.36 13.60
C ILE A 112 0.45 10.13 14.10
N THR A 113 -0.86 10.09 13.84
CA THR A 113 -1.71 8.94 14.20
C THR A 113 -1.27 7.68 13.47
N ALA A 114 -0.97 7.76 12.17
CA ALA A 114 -0.49 6.63 11.39
C ALA A 114 0.85 6.08 11.92
N GLU A 115 1.82 6.94 12.21
CA GLU A 115 3.11 6.51 12.76
C GLU A 115 2.93 5.79 14.11
N THR A 116 2.05 6.30 14.97
CA THR A 116 1.73 5.69 16.27
C THR A 116 1.02 4.35 16.10
N ALA A 117 0.02 4.28 15.22
CA ALA A 117 -0.73 3.06 14.94
C ALA A 117 0.16 1.95 14.38
N ILE A 118 1.09 2.29 13.48
CA ILE A 118 2.08 1.34 12.93
C ILE A 118 2.96 0.78 14.06
N LYS A 119 3.52 1.64 14.92
CA LYS A 119 4.37 1.20 16.05
C LYS A 119 3.65 0.27 17.01
N ASN A 120 2.36 0.49 17.21
CA ASN A 120 1.54 -0.28 18.14
C ASN A 120 0.97 -1.57 17.53
N HIS A 121 1.20 -1.83 16.24
CA HIS A 121 0.70 -3.03 15.58
C HIS A 121 1.41 -4.28 16.13
N PRO A 122 0.70 -5.39 16.44
CA PRO A 122 1.31 -6.57 17.06
C PRO A 122 2.47 -7.19 16.28
N ASN A 123 2.38 -7.18 14.96
CA ASN A 123 3.42 -7.70 14.06
C ASN A 123 4.55 -6.71 13.72
N PHE A 124 4.50 -5.47 14.21
CA PHE A 124 5.53 -4.47 13.91
C PHE A 124 6.85 -4.80 14.62
N LEU A 125 7.96 -4.74 13.88
CA LEU A 125 9.30 -5.00 14.42
C LEU A 125 10.13 -3.73 14.52
N SER A 126 10.18 -2.93 13.46
CA SER A 126 10.99 -1.72 13.40
C SER A 126 10.63 -0.86 12.20
N PHE A 127 10.95 0.44 12.26
CA PHE A 127 11.02 1.25 11.05
C PHE A 127 12.32 1.03 10.28
N THR A 128 12.24 1.20 8.97
CA THR A 128 13.39 1.39 8.10
C THR A 128 13.62 2.89 7.87
N PRO A 129 14.76 3.30 7.29
CA PRO A 129 15.00 4.70 6.98
C PRO A 129 13.85 5.33 6.18
N LYS A 130 13.38 6.51 6.59
CA LYS A 130 12.27 7.21 5.93
C LYS A 130 12.64 7.54 4.48
N THR A 131 11.75 7.19 3.55
CA THR A 131 11.89 7.55 2.13
C THR A 131 11.15 8.83 1.77
N SER A 132 10.17 9.27 2.57
CA SER A 132 9.47 10.54 2.41
C SER A 132 8.81 11.00 3.72
N THR A 133 8.18 12.18 3.74
CA THR A 133 7.46 12.72 4.89
C THR A 133 6.10 12.04 5.15
N SER A 134 5.47 11.50 4.12
CA SER A 134 4.17 10.81 4.19
C SER A 134 4.28 9.31 3.90
N SER A 135 5.48 8.75 4.06
CA SER A 135 5.69 7.31 3.91
C SER A 135 6.56 6.74 5.03
N TYR A 136 6.24 5.50 5.40
CA TYR A 136 6.85 4.79 6.50
C TYR A 136 7.30 3.42 6.00
N GLY A 137 8.60 3.29 5.79
CA GLY A 137 9.20 1.98 5.58
C GLY A 137 9.27 1.23 6.92
N CYS A 138 8.79 -0.01 6.91
CA CYS A 138 8.55 -0.80 8.11
C CYS A 138 9.00 -2.25 7.89
N MET A 139 9.43 -2.89 8.97
CA MET A 139 9.61 -4.34 9.05
C MET A 139 8.50 -4.94 9.90
N PHE A 140 7.84 -5.96 9.36
CA PHE A 140 6.79 -6.72 10.05
C PHE A 140 7.15 -8.21 10.10
N SER A 141 6.69 -8.92 11.12
CA SER A 141 6.65 -10.38 11.13
C SER A 141 5.38 -10.87 10.42
N LEU A 142 5.44 -12.06 9.81
CA LEU A 142 4.22 -12.71 9.32
C LEU A 142 3.43 -13.35 10.48
N PRO A 143 2.08 -13.28 10.46
CA PRO A 143 1.24 -13.98 11.43
C PRO A 143 1.57 -15.48 11.48
N GLY A 144 1.79 -16.00 12.69
CA GLY A 144 2.12 -17.42 12.90
C GLY A 144 3.55 -17.82 12.50
N ASN A 145 4.38 -16.91 12.01
CA ASN A 145 5.80 -17.17 11.71
C ASN A 145 6.67 -15.93 11.99
N GLU A 146 7.08 -15.79 13.24
CA GLU A 146 7.88 -14.65 13.72
C GLU A 146 9.27 -14.52 13.08
N MET A 147 9.80 -15.63 12.53
CA MET A 147 11.09 -15.60 11.83
C MET A 147 10.98 -15.01 10.43
N SER A 148 9.79 -15.06 9.82
CA SER A 148 9.56 -14.49 8.50
C SER A 148 9.32 -12.99 8.60
N LYS A 149 10.22 -12.22 7.99
CA LYS A 149 10.17 -10.75 8.00
C LYS A 149 9.75 -10.24 6.63
N ILE A 150 8.85 -9.28 6.62
CA ILE A 150 8.38 -8.57 5.43
C ILE A 150 8.75 -7.10 5.55
N GLN A 151 9.30 -6.55 4.47
CA GLN A 151 9.42 -5.12 4.31
C GLN A 151 8.12 -4.56 3.72
N LEU A 152 7.49 -3.65 4.45
CA LEU A 152 6.25 -2.97 4.08
C LEU A 152 6.49 -1.48 4.02
N GLU A 153 6.13 -0.85 2.91
CA GLU A 153 6.07 0.61 2.79
C GLU A 153 4.62 1.08 2.97
N VAL A 154 4.33 1.79 4.06
CA VAL A 154 3.02 2.42 4.28
C VAL A 154 3.07 3.84 3.74
N MET A 155 2.28 4.15 2.71
CA MET A 155 2.24 5.45 2.03
C MET A 155 0.91 6.13 2.25
N LEU A 156 0.92 7.39 2.67
CA LEU A 156 -0.28 8.22 2.84
C LEU A 156 -0.31 9.27 1.72
N PHE A 157 -1.43 9.36 1.02
CA PHE A 157 -1.68 10.35 -0.03
C PHE A 157 -2.83 11.27 0.34
N HIS A 158 -2.61 12.58 0.27
CA HIS A 158 -3.61 13.58 0.65
C HIS A 158 -4.54 13.91 -0.54
N PHE A 159 -5.61 13.13 -0.67
CA PHE A 159 -6.64 13.31 -1.71
C PHE A 159 -7.87 13.99 -1.10
N LEU A 160 -7.83 15.33 -1.05
CA LEU A 160 -8.87 16.14 -0.41
C LEU A 160 -10.17 16.18 -1.25
N ASP A 161 -11.24 15.58 -0.73
CA ASP A 161 -12.57 15.67 -1.34
C ASP A 161 -13.08 17.12 -1.49
#